data_AF-A0A4Q3WUT1-F1
#
_entry.id   AF-A0A4Q3WUT1-F1
#
_cell.length_a   1.000
_cell.length_b   1.000
_cell.length_c   1.000
_cell.angle_alpha   90.00
_cell.angle_beta   90.00
_cell.angle_gamma   90.00
#
_symmetry.space_group_name_H-M   'P 1'
#
loop_
_entity.id
_entity.type
_entity.pdbx_description
1 polymer ?
#
loop_
_entity_poly.entity_id
_entity_poly.type
_entity_poly.pdbx_seq_one_letter_code
_entity_poly.pdbx_strand_id
1 'polypeptide(L)'
;MTTHTSIDEFRAKLAPFEGKACWAFTAGKGTGSHVSFAFGEKMPRKMRIDNPHLTAEQQLYKGEFGLFLNDCAWELQSLGAVLCDCSDDNSKDGPMLSGLRHL
;
A
#
# COMPACT_ATOMS: atom_id res chain seq x y z
N MET A 1 1.39 -20.79 -16.81
CA MET A 1 0.10 -20.39 -17.40
C MET A 1 -0.24 -19.04 -16.84
N THR A 2 -0.05 -17.96 -17.60
CA THR A 2 -0.38 -16.60 -17.16
C THR A 2 -1.86 -16.39 -17.45
N THR A 3 -2.70 -16.35 -16.42
CA THR A 3 -4.12 -16.02 -16.57
C THR A 3 -4.24 -14.53 -16.88
N HIS A 4 -4.61 -14.20 -18.11
CA HIS A 4 -4.96 -12.83 -18.48
C HIS A 4 -6.25 -12.44 -17.75
N THR A 5 -6.14 -11.46 -16.84
CA THR A 5 -7.29 -10.82 -16.20
C THR A 5 -7.73 -9.67 -17.09
N SER A 6 -9.02 -9.55 -17.40
CA SER A 6 -9.52 -8.40 -18.17
C SER A 6 -9.49 -7.12 -17.32
N ILE A 7 -9.52 -5.96 -17.96
CA ILE A 7 -9.57 -4.68 -17.24
C ILE A 7 -10.82 -4.57 -16.36
N ASP A 8 -11.94 -5.14 -16.81
CA ASP A 8 -13.21 -5.11 -16.08
C ASP A 8 -13.18 -6.05 -14.87
N GLU A 9 -12.58 -7.24 -15.01
CA GLU A 9 -12.34 -8.14 -13.88
C GLU A 9 -11.40 -7.51 -12.85
N PHE A 10 -10.38 -6.79 -13.31
CA PHE A 10 -9.48 -6.07 -12.42
C PHE A 10 -10.22 -4.96 -11.65
N ARG A 11 -11.02 -4.15 -12.35
CA ARG A 11 -11.87 -3.11 -11.73
C ARG A 11 -12.85 -3.69 -10.71
N ALA A 12 -13.51 -4.80 -11.06
CA ALA A 12 -14.45 -5.46 -10.15
C ALA A 12 -13.76 -5.93 -8.85
N LYS A 13 -12.49 -6.36 -8.93
CA LYS A 13 -11.68 -6.72 -7.75
C LYS A 13 -11.24 -5.52 -6.92
N LEU A 14 -11.13 -4.33 -7.53
CA LEU A 14 -10.78 -3.09 -6.84
C LEU A 14 -11.99 -2.35 -6.25
N ALA A 15 -13.20 -2.60 -6.75
CA ALA A 15 -14.43 -1.97 -6.25
C ALA A 15 -14.59 -1.98 -4.71
N PRO A 16 -14.21 -3.04 -3.97
CA PRO A 16 -14.31 -3.04 -2.50
C PRO A 16 -13.43 -2.02 -1.77
N PHE A 17 -12.41 -1.48 -2.45
CA PHE A 17 -11.50 -0.47 -1.89
C PHE A 17 -12.08 0.95 -1.99
N GLU A 18 -13.06 1.18 -2.86
CA GLU A 18 -13.63 2.51 -3.07
C GLU A 18 -14.32 3.04 -1.80
N GLY A 19 -13.98 4.26 -1.41
CA GLY A 19 -14.50 4.91 -0.20
C GLY A 19 -13.97 4.35 1.12
N LYS A 20 -13.10 3.33 1.10
CA LYS A 20 -12.45 2.80 2.30
C LYS A 20 -11.24 3.64 2.67
N ALA A 21 -11.11 3.97 3.95
CA ALA A 21 -9.94 4.67 4.46
C ALA A 21 -8.68 3.79 4.31
N CYS A 22 -7.60 4.38 3.80
CA CYS A 22 -6.26 3.79 3.86
C CYS A 22 -5.60 4.26 5.16
N TRP A 23 -5.46 3.38 6.16
CA TRP A 23 -4.93 3.79 7.47
C TRP A 23 -3.48 3.38 7.68
N ALA A 24 -2.92 2.53 6.83
CA ALA A 24 -1.50 2.19 6.88
C ALA A 24 -0.96 1.79 5.50
N PHE A 25 0.34 2.02 5.34
CA PHE A 25 1.12 1.52 4.22
C PHE A 25 2.47 0.99 4.70
N THR A 26 3.07 0.10 3.92
CA THR A 26 4.47 -0.31 4.10
C THR A 26 5.23 -0.12 2.81
N ALA A 27 6.30 0.67 2.89
CA ALA A 27 7.25 0.95 1.82
C ALA A 27 8.59 1.33 2.48
N GLY A 28 9.59 1.70 1.67
CA GLY A 28 10.86 2.23 2.15
C GLY A 28 12.02 1.27 2.03
N LYS A 29 13.15 1.67 2.61
CA LYS A 29 14.42 0.94 2.53
C LYS A 29 14.26 -0.56 2.85
N GLY A 30 14.70 -1.40 1.92
CA GLY A 30 14.60 -2.87 2.03
C GLY A 30 13.35 -3.48 1.39
N THR A 31 12.35 -2.66 1.01
CA THR A 31 11.17 -3.13 0.24
C THR A 31 11.30 -2.90 -1.27
N GLY A 32 12.23 -2.04 -1.71
CA GLY A 32 12.47 -1.75 -3.13
C GLY A 32 11.39 -0.84 -3.72
N SER A 33 10.86 -1.22 -4.88
CA SER A 33 9.72 -0.57 -5.54
C SER A 33 8.37 -1.08 -5.05
N HIS A 34 8.34 -2.01 -4.10
CA HIS A 34 7.09 -2.57 -3.57
C HIS A 34 6.42 -1.61 -2.59
N VAL A 35 5.09 -1.59 -2.63
CA VAL A 35 4.26 -0.91 -1.65
C VAL A 35 3.07 -1.77 -1.29
N SER A 36 2.75 -1.83 0.01
CA SER A 36 1.51 -2.43 0.50
C SER A 36 0.65 -1.41 1.19
N PHE A 37 -0.66 -1.54 1.06
CA PHE A 37 -1.65 -0.67 1.69
C PHE A 37 -2.66 -1.50 2.49
N ALA A 38 -3.16 -0.94 3.58
CA ALA A 38 -4.22 -1.49 4.39
C ALA A 38 -5.45 -0.56 4.36
N PHE A 39 -6.56 -1.10 3.85
CA PHE A 39 -7.81 -0.37 3.65
C PHE A 39 -8.93 -0.93 4.52
N GLY A 40 -9.90 -0.07 4.82
CA GLY A 40 -11.12 -0.41 5.55
C GLY A 40 -10.89 -0.58 7.04
N GLU A 41 -11.69 -1.44 7.67
CA GLU A 41 -11.62 -1.66 9.11
C GLU A 41 -10.28 -2.27 9.56
N LYS A 42 -9.89 -2.00 10.81
CA LYS A 42 -8.71 -2.61 11.45
C LYS A 42 -9.08 -4.01 11.94
N MET A 43 -8.61 -5.02 11.24
CA MET A 43 -8.84 -6.42 11.57
C MET A 43 -7.70 -6.95 12.44
N PRO A 44 -7.96 -7.47 13.65
CA PRO A 44 -6.93 -8.06 14.50
C PRO A 44 -6.18 -9.18 13.77
N ARG A 45 -4.85 -9.18 13.88
CA ARG A 45 -4.04 -10.31 13.39
C ARG A 45 -4.16 -11.48 14.37
N LYS A 46 -4.07 -12.71 13.84
CA LYS A 46 -3.98 -13.92 14.67
C LYS A 46 -2.70 -13.95 15.52
N MET A 47 -1.62 -13.35 15.01
CA MET A 47 -0.33 -13.25 15.67
C MET A 47 0.27 -11.87 15.38
N ARG A 48 0.93 -11.30 16.40
CA ARG A 48 1.68 -10.06 16.24
C ARG A 48 2.84 -10.25 15.26
N ILE A 49 3.11 -9.24 14.44
CA ILE A 49 4.34 -9.21 13.63
C ILE A 49 5.45 -8.53 14.44
N ASP A 50 6.54 -9.25 14.67
CA ASP A 50 7.72 -8.73 15.37
C ASP A 50 8.69 -8.07 14.39
N ASN A 51 8.26 -6.95 13.79
CA ASN A 51 9.09 -6.13 12.92
C ASN A 51 9.21 -4.71 13.52
N PRO A 52 10.41 -4.28 13.96
CA PRO A 52 10.60 -2.98 14.61
C PRO A 52 10.39 -1.79 13.65
N HIS A 53 10.33 -2.03 12.35
CA HIS A 53 10.05 -1.01 11.35
C HIS A 53 8.55 -0.77 11.11
N LEU A 54 7.69 -1.60 11.71
CA LEU A 54 6.24 -1.41 11.68
C LEU A 54 5.76 -0.64 12.90
N THR A 55 4.73 0.19 12.72
CA THR A 55 4.02 0.80 13.85
C THR A 55 3.32 -0.26 14.71
N ALA A 56 3.04 0.06 15.99
CA ALA A 56 2.30 -0.84 16.87
C ALA A 56 0.96 -1.30 16.27
N GLU A 57 0.30 -0.39 15.55
CA GLU A 57 -0.95 -0.68 14.86
C GLU A 57 -0.76 -1.70 13.72
N GLN A 58 0.25 -1.53 12.87
CA GLN A 58 0.56 -2.49 11.80
C GLN A 58 1.00 -3.87 12.32
N GLN A 59 1.65 -3.91 13.49
CA GLN A 59 2.05 -5.16 14.14
C GLN A 59 0.86 -5.95 14.68
N LEU A 60 -0.21 -5.27 15.10
CA LEU A 60 -1.38 -5.88 15.76
C LEU A 60 -2.57 -6.07 14.80
N TYR A 61 -2.71 -5.22 13.79
CA TYR A 61 -3.85 -5.19 12.89
C TYR A 61 -3.43 -5.33 11.42
N LYS A 62 -4.36 -5.82 10.61
CA LYS A 62 -4.32 -5.80 9.14
C LYS A 62 -5.58 -5.09 8.63
N GLY A 63 -5.55 -4.59 7.40
CA GLY A 63 -6.75 -4.03 6.79
C GLY A 63 -7.80 -5.11 6.55
N GLU A 64 -9.08 -4.70 6.52
CA GLU A 64 -10.17 -5.46 5.92
C GLU A 64 -9.80 -5.88 4.50
N PHE A 65 -9.20 -4.94 3.75
CA PHE A 65 -8.60 -5.19 2.44
C PHE A 65 -7.12 -4.82 2.44
N GLY A 66 -6.32 -5.58 1.67
CA GLY A 66 -4.91 -5.32 1.46
C GLY A 66 -4.59 -5.24 -0.02
N LEU A 67 -3.87 -4.20 -0.43
CA LEU A 67 -3.35 -4.05 -1.79
C LEU A 67 -1.83 -4.13 -1.74
N PHE A 68 -1.26 -5.07 -2.50
CA PHE A 68 0.19 -5.21 -2.65
C PHE A 68 0.54 -5.02 -4.12
N LEU A 69 1.37 -4.02 -4.41
CA LEU A 69 1.88 -3.77 -5.76
C LEU A 69 3.21 -4.50 -5.93
N ASN A 70 3.24 -5.43 -6.87
CA ASN A 70 4.36 -6.31 -7.15
C ASN A 70 4.65 -6.35 -8.65
N ASP A 71 5.92 -6.20 -9.03
CA ASP A 71 6.38 -6.24 -10.42
C ASP A 71 5.64 -5.26 -11.36
N CYS A 72 5.23 -4.10 -10.85
CA CYS A 72 4.63 -3.04 -11.66
C CYS A 72 5.16 -1.65 -11.29
N ALA A 73 5.20 -0.76 -12.28
CA ALA A 73 5.38 0.67 -12.04
C ALA A 73 4.08 1.24 -11.45
N TRP A 74 4.21 2.16 -10.50
CA TRP A 74 3.08 2.84 -9.87
C TRP A 74 3.41 4.29 -9.56
N GLU A 75 2.37 5.11 -9.51
CA GLU A 75 2.40 6.49 -9.05
C GLU A 75 1.23 6.73 -8.09
N LEU A 76 1.45 7.54 -7.06
CA LEU A 76 0.41 8.03 -6.17
C LEU A 76 0.07 9.47 -6.57
N GLN A 77 -1.21 9.72 -6.85
CA GLN A 77 -1.70 11.03 -7.24
C GLN A 77 -2.79 11.53 -6.28
N SER A 78 -2.84 12.86 -6.09
CA SER A 78 -3.95 13.55 -5.42
C SER A 78 -4.27 14.84 -6.15
N LEU A 79 -5.56 15.07 -6.42
CA LEU A 79 -6.07 16.27 -7.11
C LEU A 79 -5.31 16.61 -8.42
N GLY A 80 -4.82 15.60 -9.14
CA GLY A 80 -4.08 15.75 -10.40
C GLY A 80 -2.58 16.04 -10.25
N ALA A 81 -2.03 16.02 -9.03
CA ALA A 81 -0.60 16.11 -8.77
C ALA A 81 -0.03 14.75 -8.34
N VAL A 82 1.15 14.40 -8.86
CA VAL A 82 1.92 13.24 -8.39
C VAL A 82 2.52 13.58 -7.03
N LEU A 83 2.21 12.77 -6.02
CA LEU A 83 2.73 12.88 -4.67
C LEU A 83 4.06 12.12 -4.51
N CYS A 84 4.14 10.92 -5.11
CA CYS A 84 5.35 10.12 -5.24
C CYS A 84 5.15 8.96 -6.23
N ASP A 85 6.22 8.32 -6.67
CA ASP A 85 6.18 7.13 -7.52
C ASP A 85 7.18 6.04 -7.11
N CYS A 86 7.14 4.93 -7.83
CA CYS A 86 7.99 3.74 -7.59
C CYS A 86 9.51 3.96 -7.79
N SER A 87 9.91 5.07 -8.40
CA SER A 87 11.31 5.43 -8.70
C SER A 87 11.88 6.46 -7.72
N ASP A 88 11.04 7.05 -6.85
CA ASP A 88 11.47 8.00 -5.84
C ASP A 88 12.39 7.37 -4.77
N ASP A 89 13.24 8.21 -4.16
CA ASP A 89 14.08 7.78 -3.05
C ASP A 89 13.23 7.28 -1.86
N ASN A 90 13.49 6.02 -1.49
CA ASN A 90 12.80 5.29 -0.43
C ASN A 90 13.59 5.28 0.90
N SER A 91 14.63 6.12 0.99
CA SER A 91 15.34 6.40 2.23
C SER A 91 14.42 6.99 3.30
N LYS A 92 14.88 7.01 4.55
CA LYS A 92 14.12 7.59 5.65
C LYS A 92 13.90 9.08 5.33
N ASP A 93 12.63 9.46 5.24
CA ASP A 93 12.17 10.82 4.88
C ASP A 93 12.38 11.22 3.41
N GLY A 94 12.70 10.25 2.53
CA GLY A 94 12.73 10.46 1.08
C GLY A 94 11.34 10.67 0.45
N PRO A 95 11.27 11.16 -0.80
CA PRO A 95 10.04 11.58 -1.47
C PRO A 95 8.95 10.50 -1.51
N MET A 96 9.33 9.22 -1.68
CA MET A 96 8.39 8.10 -1.63
C MET A 96 7.64 8.04 -0.31
N LEU A 97 8.36 8.11 0.80
CA LEU A 97 7.77 7.98 2.13
C LEU A 97 7.03 9.26 2.55
N SER A 98 7.50 10.44 2.15
CA SER A 98 6.76 11.69 2.39
C SER A 98 5.46 11.73 1.60
N GLY A 99 5.47 11.31 0.32
CA GLY A 99 4.28 11.27 -0.53
C GLY A 99 3.21 10.32 0.03
N LEU A 100 3.60 9.11 0.44
CA LEU A 100 2.68 8.13 1.03
C LEU A 100 2.04 8.59 2.35
N ARG A 101 2.64 9.53 3.09
CA ARG A 101 2.05 10.10 4.31
C ARG A 101 0.87 11.04 4.06
N HIS A 102 0.57 11.37 2.80
CA HIS A 102 -0.60 12.17 2.42
C HIS A 102 -1.89 11.35 2.22
N LEU A 103 -1.82 10.02 2.40
CA LEU A 103 -2.96 9.09 2.35
C LEU A 103 -3.86 9.19 3.58
#